data_AF-W2FNF6-F1
#
_entry.id   AF-W2FNF6-F1
#
_cell.length_a   1.000
_cell.length_b   1.000
_cell.length_c   1.000
_cell.angle_alpha   90.00
_cell.angle_beta   90.00
_cell.angle_gamma   90.00
#
_symmetry.space_group_name_H-M   'P 1'
#
loop_
_entity.id
_entity.type
_entity.pdbx_description
1 polymer ?
#
loop_
_entity_poly.entity_id
_entity_poly.type
_entity_poly.pdbx_seq_one_letter_code
_entity_poly.pdbx_strand_id
1 'polypeptide(L)'
;RRDDVMLSPFDETVGNLSVAQKEVNSKMSKVRVSVEWSNAQVINYYKALDVKSNLRVGTQPVGQMYRVGILMTNCITCIRGGNTGSDYFNVRPPDIKEYLSMLRN
;
A
#
# COMPACT_ATOMS: atom_id res chain seq x y z
N ARG A 1 -0.37 9.91 -23.50
CA ARG A 1 -1.15 9.47 -22.31
C ARG A 1 -0.65 8.07 -22.00
N ARG A 2 -0.33 7.77 -20.73
CA ARG A 2 0.12 6.43 -20.33
C ARG A 2 -1.15 5.66 -19.96
N ASP A 3 -1.67 4.89 -20.92
CA ASP A 3 -2.95 4.19 -20.78
C ASP A 3 -2.80 2.91 -19.93
N ASP A 4 -1.58 2.60 -19.49
CA ASP A 4 -1.21 1.50 -18.59
C ASP A 4 -1.46 1.80 -17.11
N VAL A 5 -1.76 3.06 -16.74
CA VAL A 5 -1.95 3.47 -15.34
C VAL A 5 -3.30 4.15 -15.15
N MET A 6 -4.24 3.44 -14.54
CA MET A 6 -5.55 3.98 -14.15
C MET A 6 -5.39 4.94 -12.96
N LEU A 7 -5.29 6.24 -13.23
CA LEU A 7 -5.11 7.27 -12.20
C LEU A 7 -6.43 7.67 -11.51
N SER A 8 -7.57 7.54 -12.19
CA SER A 8 -8.89 7.80 -11.63
C SER A 8 -9.96 7.01 -12.38
N PRO A 9 -11.09 6.68 -11.73
CA PRO A 9 -12.24 6.04 -12.40
C PRO A 9 -12.86 6.90 -13.50
N PHE A 10 -12.92 8.21 -13.30
CA PHE A 10 -13.38 9.16 -14.29
C PHE A 10 -12.20 10.00 -14.76
N ASP A 11 -11.96 10.01 -16.07
CA ASP A 11 -10.72 10.53 -16.68
C ASP A 11 -11.00 11.55 -17.80
N GLU A 12 -12.19 12.17 -17.72
CA GLU A 12 -12.57 13.35 -18.48
C GLU A 12 -11.78 14.58 -17.99
N THR A 13 -11.66 15.60 -18.83
CA THR A 13 -11.07 16.88 -18.43
C THR A 13 -11.76 17.40 -17.16
N VAL A 14 -10.98 17.86 -16.18
CA VAL A 14 -11.46 18.24 -14.82
C VAL A 14 -12.62 19.26 -14.86
N GLY A 15 -12.70 20.08 -15.92
CA GLY A 15 -13.79 21.01 -16.18
C GLY A 15 -15.13 20.37 -16.54
N ASN A 16 -15.11 19.16 -17.12
CA ASN A 16 -16.29 18.45 -17.61
C ASN A 16 -16.84 17.40 -16.61
N LEU A 17 -16.08 17.10 -15.56
CA LEU A 17 -16.55 16.17 -14.52
C LEU A 17 -17.73 16.77 -13.74
N SER A 18 -18.81 15.99 -13.67
CA SER A 18 -19.92 16.22 -12.74
C SER A 18 -19.42 16.28 -11.30
N VAL A 19 -20.15 17.00 -10.44
CA VAL A 19 -19.88 17.07 -8.99
C VAL A 19 -19.75 15.67 -8.39
N ALA A 20 -20.63 14.74 -8.78
CA ALA A 20 -20.58 13.36 -8.32
C ALA A 20 -19.30 12.62 -8.77
N GLN A 21 -18.86 12.83 -10.01
CA GLN A 21 -17.64 12.19 -10.53
C GLN A 21 -16.39 12.75 -9.81
N LYS A 22 -16.36 14.05 -9.52
CA LYS A 22 -15.29 14.68 -8.72
C LYS A 22 -15.22 14.09 -7.32
N GLU A 23 -16.36 13.86 -6.69
CA GLU A 23 -16.43 13.25 -5.37
C GLU A 23 -15.90 11.81 -5.38
N VAL A 24 -16.29 11.00 -6.37
CA VAL A 24 -15.78 9.63 -6.52
C VAL A 24 -14.26 9.62 -6.75
N ASN A 25 -13.76 10.47 -7.64
CA ASN A 25 -12.32 10.60 -7.88
C ASN A 25 -11.56 11.00 -6.61
N SER A 26 -12.12 11.91 -5.80
CA SER A 26 -11.53 12.32 -4.51
C SER A 26 -11.50 11.18 -3.49
N LYS A 27 -12.58 10.39 -3.39
CA LYS A 27 -12.62 9.23 -2.50
C LYS A 27 -11.63 8.15 -2.94
N MET A 28 -11.57 7.87 -4.25
CA MET A 28 -10.67 6.86 -4.82
C MET A 28 -9.19 7.23 -4.70
N SER A 29 -8.84 8.51 -4.88
CA SER A 29 -7.45 8.95 -4.72
C SER A 29 -6.97 8.78 -3.28
N LYS A 30 -7.81 9.07 -2.28
CA LYS A 30 -7.49 8.85 -0.86
C LYS A 30 -7.17 7.38 -0.56
N VAL A 31 -8.00 6.45 -1.06
CA VAL A 31 -7.76 5.01 -0.90
C VAL A 31 -6.46 4.60 -1.58
N ARG A 32 -6.23 5.02 -2.83
CA ARG A 32 -5.00 4.69 -3.55
C ARG A 32 -3.75 5.20 -2.83
N VAL A 33 -3.76 6.45 -2.38
CA VAL A 33 -2.63 7.07 -1.68
C VAL A 33 -2.27 6.29 -0.40
N SER A 34 -3.28 5.82 0.34
CA SER A 34 -3.04 4.99 1.53
C SER A 34 -2.31 3.66 1.21
N VAL A 35 -2.64 3.04 0.06
CA VAL A 35 -1.98 1.84 -0.42
C VAL A 35 -0.55 2.15 -0.88
N GLU A 36 -0.37 3.24 -1.64
CA GLU A 36 0.94 3.68 -2.13
C GLU A 36 1.93 3.93 -0.99
N TRP A 37 1.49 4.51 0.13
CA TRP A 37 2.34 4.68 1.32
C TRP A 37 2.83 3.35 1.88
N SER A 38 1.94 2.36 2.07
CA SER A 38 2.32 1.05 2.59
C SER A 38 3.27 0.31 1.64
N ASN A 39 3.02 0.42 0.33
CA ASN A 39 3.88 -0.17 -0.69
C ASN A 39 5.26 0.50 -0.70
N ALA A 40 5.32 1.83 -0.59
CA ALA A 40 6.57 2.57 -0.51
C ALA A 40 7.39 2.18 0.73
N GLN A 41 6.75 1.92 1.87
CA GLN A 41 7.44 1.43 3.07
C GLN A 41 8.10 0.08 2.85
N VAL A 42 7.37 -0.88 2.26
CA VAL A 42 7.90 -2.22 1.96
C VAL A 42 9.11 -2.12 1.02
N ILE A 43 8.98 -1.34 -0.06
CA ILE A 43 10.04 -1.16 -1.06
C ILE A 43 11.27 -0.45 -0.46
N ASN A 44 11.06 0.51 0.44
CA ASN A 44 12.14 1.22 1.12
C ASN A 44 12.89 0.34 2.12
N TYR A 45 12.21 -0.54 2.85
CA TYR A 45 12.86 -1.48 3.77
C TYR A 45 13.52 -2.66 3.06
N TYR A 46 12.89 -3.16 2.00
CA TYR A 46 13.32 -4.37 1.31
C TYR A 46 13.62 -4.07 -0.14
N LYS A 47 14.82 -3.52 -0.41
CA LYS A 47 15.26 -3.17 -1.78
C LYS A 47 15.26 -4.35 -2.76
N ALA A 48 15.36 -5.59 -2.27
CA ALA A 48 15.16 -6.78 -3.08
C ALA A 48 13.76 -6.85 -3.74
N LEU A 49 12.76 -6.17 -3.17
CA LEU A 49 11.39 -6.05 -3.69
C LEU A 49 11.19 -4.79 -4.57
N ASP A 50 12.17 -3.89 -4.66
CA ASP A 50 12.13 -2.67 -5.49
C ASP A 50 12.53 -2.94 -6.95
N VAL A 51 13.46 -3.89 -7.12
CA VAL A 51 14.17 -4.05 -8.38
C VAL A 51 13.34 -4.90 -9.34
N LYS A 52 12.61 -4.25 -10.27
CA LYS A 52 11.85 -4.91 -11.35
C LYS A 52 12.65 -5.95 -12.14
N SER A 53 13.98 -5.75 -12.30
CA SER A 53 14.84 -6.73 -12.98
C SER A 53 15.17 -7.97 -12.13
N ASN A 54 15.04 -7.89 -10.80
CA ASN A 54 15.27 -8.98 -9.85
C ASN A 54 13.99 -9.72 -9.46
N LEU A 55 12.82 -9.25 -9.89
CA LEU A 55 11.53 -9.89 -9.59
C LEU A 55 11.00 -10.56 -10.85
N ARG A 56 11.53 -11.74 -11.16
CA ARG A 56 11.05 -12.54 -12.29
C ARG A 56 9.92 -13.45 -11.83
N VAL A 57 8.68 -13.03 -12.08
CA VAL A 57 7.48 -13.84 -11.81
C VAL A 57 7.60 -15.17 -12.55
N GLY A 58 7.47 -16.29 -11.82
CA GLY A 58 7.62 -17.64 -12.37
C GLY A 58 9.02 -18.26 -12.24
N THR A 59 10.04 -17.49 -11.86
CA THR A 59 11.40 -18.01 -11.57
C THR A 59 11.80 -17.83 -10.10
N GLN A 60 11.25 -16.81 -9.44
CA GLN A 60 11.42 -16.60 -8.00
C GLN A 60 10.05 -16.48 -7.32
N PRO A 61 9.95 -16.82 -6.02
CA PRO A 61 8.70 -16.75 -5.27
C PRO A 61 8.39 -15.30 -4.85
N VAL A 62 8.28 -14.39 -5.82
CA VAL A 62 8.08 -12.94 -5.63
C VAL A 62 6.89 -12.67 -4.70
N GLY A 63 5.78 -13.39 -4.89
CA GLY A 63 4.59 -13.25 -4.03
C GLY A 63 4.85 -13.64 -2.58
N GLN A 64 5.65 -14.68 -2.31
CA GLN A 64 6.00 -15.06 -0.94
C GLN A 64 6.97 -14.05 -0.32
N MET A 65 7.97 -13.60 -1.08
CA MET A 65 8.92 -12.58 -0.62
C MET A 65 8.20 -11.29 -0.23
N TYR A 66 7.21 -10.86 -1.04
CA TYR A 66 6.40 -9.67 -0.73
C TYR A 66 5.52 -9.87 0.51
N ARG A 67 4.89 -11.03 0.69
CA ARG A 67 4.13 -11.36 1.91
C ARG A 67 5.01 -11.30 3.17
N VAL A 68 6.21 -11.86 3.11
CA VAL A 68 7.18 -11.79 4.21
C VAL A 68 7.62 -10.34 4.45
N GLY A 69 7.85 -9.56 3.39
CA GLY A 69 8.17 -8.12 3.50
C GLY A 69 7.05 -7.30 4.17
N ILE A 70 5.79 -7.54 3.81
CA ILE A 70 4.63 -6.93 4.49
C ILE A 70 4.60 -7.34 5.97
N LEU A 71 4.75 -8.64 6.25
CA LEU A 71 4.72 -9.15 7.62
C LEU A 71 5.74 -8.43 8.50
N MET A 72 6.98 -8.33 8.05
CA MET A 72 8.04 -7.65 8.78
C MET A 72 7.81 -6.14 8.88
N THR A 73 7.26 -5.50 7.83
CA THR A 73 6.88 -4.07 7.85
C THR A 73 5.82 -3.78 8.91
N ASN A 74 4.84 -4.68 9.05
CA ASN A 74 3.81 -4.58 10.08
C ASN A 74 4.41 -4.76 11.48
N CYS A 75 5.34 -5.71 11.68
CA CYS A 75 6.09 -5.83 12.94
C CYS A 75 6.86 -4.56 13.30
N ILE A 76 7.53 -3.93 12.33
CA ILE A 76 8.23 -2.65 12.53
C ILE A 76 7.24 -1.55 12.95
N THR A 77 6.07 -1.51 12.30
CA THR A 77 5.00 -0.55 12.65
C THR A 77 4.50 -0.75 14.08
N CYS A 78 4.30 -2.00 14.51
CA CYS A 78 3.92 -2.33 15.89
C CYS A 78 4.99 -1.87 16.88
N ILE A 79 6.28 -2.18 16.63
CA ILE A 79 7.40 -1.81 17.51
C ILE A 79 7.54 -0.28 17.62
N ARG A 80 7.35 0.45 16.52
CA ARG A 80 7.44 1.92 16.49
C ARG A 80 6.20 2.61 17.06
N GLY A 81 5.12 1.87 17.29
CA GLY A 81 3.85 2.41 17.77
C GLY A 81 3.06 3.20 16.72
N GLY A 82 3.43 3.09 15.44
CA GLY A 82 2.70 3.76 14.36
C GLY A 82 3.51 3.99 13.08
N ASN A 83 2.81 4.50 12.08
CA ASN A 83 3.32 5.02 10.82
C ASN A 83 2.33 6.03 10.20
N THR A 84 2.65 6.58 9.03
CA THR A 84 1.76 7.51 8.32
C THR A 84 0.35 6.97 8.09
N GLY A 85 0.20 5.66 7.87
CA GLY A 85 -1.09 5.01 7.73
C GLY A 85 -1.90 4.98 9.03
N SER A 86 -1.28 4.62 10.16
CA SER A 86 -1.95 4.64 11.47
C SER A 86 -2.44 6.05 11.82
N ASP A 87 -1.64 7.08 11.49
CA ASP A 87 -2.01 8.47 11.73
C ASP A 87 -3.15 8.92 10.83
N TYR A 88 -3.10 8.54 9.55
CA TYR A 88 -4.13 8.87 8.57
C TYR A 88 -5.50 8.27 8.92
N PHE A 89 -5.53 7.01 9.34
CA PHE A 89 -6.75 6.32 9.73
C PHE A 89 -7.13 6.55 11.19
N ASN A 90 -6.27 7.21 11.98
CA ASN A 90 -6.41 7.37 13.43
C ASN A 90 -6.60 6.02 14.16
N VAL A 91 -5.84 5.00 13.74
CA VAL A 91 -5.87 3.63 14.30
C VAL A 91 -4.49 3.28 14.81
N ARG A 92 -4.33 3.16 16.12
CA ARG A 92 -3.06 2.72 16.71
C ARG A 92 -2.76 1.27 16.35
N PRO A 93 -1.50 0.92 16.01
CA PRO A 93 -1.16 -0.47 15.80
C PRO A 93 -1.23 -1.25 17.12
N PRO A 94 -1.52 -2.56 17.05
CA PRO A 94 -1.46 -3.45 18.20
C PRO A 94 -0.02 -3.64 18.68
N ASP A 95 0.14 -4.26 19.85
CA ASP A 95 1.46 -4.73 20.29
C ASP A 95 1.98 -5.82 19.35
N ILE A 96 3.30 -5.97 19.25
CA ILE A 96 3.89 -7.00 18.39
C ILE A 96 3.45 -8.42 18.78
N LYS A 97 3.27 -8.71 20.08
CA LYS A 97 2.80 -10.04 20.53
C LYS A 97 1.37 -10.29 20.09
N GLU A 98 0.52 -9.28 20.21
CA GLU A 98 -0.88 -9.33 19.77
C GLU A 98 -0.95 -9.56 18.25
N TYR A 99 -0.21 -8.77 17.48
CA TYR A 99 -0.14 -8.91 16.02
C TYR A 99 0.33 -10.31 15.59
N LEU A 100 1.39 -10.84 16.19
CA LEU A 100 1.89 -12.18 15.87
C LEU A 100 0.93 -13.30 16.30
N SER A 101 0.15 -13.09 17.36
CA SER A 101 -0.88 -14.05 17.78
C SER A 101 -2.03 -14.14 16.78
N MET A 102 -2.39 -13.03 16.12
CA MET A 102 -3.46 -12.99 15.11
C MET A 102 -3.12 -13.78 13.84
N LEU A 103 -1.83 -13.96 13.54
CA LEU A 103 -1.37 -14.70 12.37
C LEU A 103 -1.38 -16.22 12.53
N ARG A 104 -1.66 -16.72 13.74
CA ARG A 104 -1.60 -18.15 14.08
C ARG A 104 -2.94 -18.87 13.90
N ASN A 105 -4.00 -18.16 13.53
CA ASN A 105 -5.35 -18.70 13.32
C ASN A 105 -5.60 -19.10 11.87
#